data_AF-A0A662BZ56-F1
#
_entry.id   AF-A0A662BZ56-F1
#
_cell.length_a   1.000
_cell.length_b   1.000
_cell.length_c   1.000
_cell.angle_alpha   90.00
_cell.angle_beta   90.00
_cell.angle_gamma   90.00
#
_symmetry.space_group_name_H-M   'P 1'
#
loop_
_entity.id
_entity.type
_entity.pdbx_description
1 polymer ?
#
loop_
_entity_poly.entity_id
_entity_poly.type
_entity_poly.pdbx_seq_one_letter_code
_entity_poly.pdbx_strand_id
1 'polypeptide(L)'
;MKIILSLSLLLIGLFLSAQNYADRIPFLDGDKWGYADNNGDVVIEAEYDQAFPFCEGAAKVMKNGFFGLIDKNGAIMVPVTLEGMGEWREGMIDFSKGKKYGFYDTRGNRIVSAQYL
;
A
#
# COMPACT_ATOMS: atom_id res chain seq x y z
N MET A 1 1.40 30.91 -29.97
CA MET A 1 2.38 29.99 -29.32
C MET A 1 1.89 29.60 -27.90
N LYS A 2 0.75 28.89 -27.79
CA LYS A 2 0.21 28.40 -26.49
C LYS A 2 -0.26 26.93 -26.53
N ILE A 3 -0.40 26.33 -27.72
CA ILE A 3 -0.99 24.99 -27.92
C ILE A 3 0.04 23.86 -27.73
N ILE A 4 1.33 24.13 -27.94
CA ILE A 4 2.38 23.10 -27.83
C ILE A 4 2.70 22.78 -26.35
N LEU A 5 2.59 23.76 -25.44
CA LEU A 5 2.83 23.57 -24.01
C LEU A 5 1.80 22.61 -23.38
N SER A 6 0.53 22.70 -23.74
CA SER A 6 -0.52 21.82 -23.18
C SER A 6 -0.40 20.37 -23.66
N LEU A 7 0.02 20.13 -24.91
CA LEU A 7 0.21 18.78 -25.42
C LEU A 7 1.42 18.09 -24.78
N SER A 8 2.47 18.85 -24.47
CA SER A 8 3.66 18.34 -23.77
C SER A 8 3.40 17.92 -22.32
N LEU A 9 2.58 18.66 -21.56
CA LEU A 9 2.18 18.25 -20.20
C LEU A 9 1.36 16.95 -20.20
N LEU A 10 0.48 16.78 -21.20
CA LEU A 10 -0.36 15.59 -21.30
C LEU A 10 0.48 14.35 -21.63
N LEU A 11 1.47 14.48 -22.50
CA LEU A 11 2.45 13.44 -22.81
C LEU A 11 3.38 13.13 -21.63
N ILE A 12 3.83 14.13 -20.87
CA ILE A 12 4.62 13.92 -19.64
C ILE A 12 3.78 13.20 -18.58
N GLY A 13 2.52 13.57 -18.39
CA GLY A 13 1.61 12.89 -17.47
C GLY A 13 1.38 11.42 -17.84
N LEU A 14 1.20 11.12 -19.14
CA LEU A 14 1.07 9.74 -19.63
C LEU A 14 2.38 8.95 -19.44
N PHE A 15 3.53 9.56 -19.70
CA PHE A 15 4.84 8.94 -19.52
C PHE A 15 5.17 8.66 -18.04
N LEU A 16 4.83 9.58 -17.13
CA LEU A 16 4.96 9.39 -15.68
C LEU A 16 4.01 8.32 -15.14
N SER A 17 2.84 8.15 -15.77
CA SER A 17 1.90 7.08 -15.42
C SER A 17 2.40 5.71 -15.89
N ALA A 18 3.04 5.65 -17.06
CA ALA A 18 3.59 4.42 -17.64
C ALA A 18 4.86 3.92 -16.91
N GLN A 19 5.66 4.81 -16.33
CA GLN A 19 6.85 4.47 -15.54
C GLN A 19 6.54 3.76 -14.20
N ASN A 20 5.26 3.58 -13.85
CA ASN A 20 4.85 3.43 -12.45
C ASN A 20 4.12 2.12 -12.10
N TYR A 21 4.42 1.06 -12.85
CA TYR A 21 4.02 -0.32 -12.55
C TYR A 21 5.16 -1.18 -11.99
N ALA A 22 6.26 -0.56 -11.54
CA ALA A 22 7.33 -1.31 -10.91
C ALA A 22 6.83 -1.92 -9.61
N ASP A 23 6.81 -3.26 -9.56
CA ASP A 23 6.56 -3.99 -8.34
C ASP A 23 7.53 -3.54 -7.25
N ARG A 24 7.03 -3.41 -6.03
CA ARG A 24 7.83 -3.16 -4.85
C ARG A 24 8.14 -4.51 -4.22
N ILE A 25 9.41 -4.83 -4.16
CA ILE A 25 9.88 -6.14 -3.68
C ILE A 25 10.21 -5.99 -2.20
N PRO A 26 9.59 -6.78 -1.31
CA PRO A 26 9.95 -6.74 0.09
C PRO A 26 11.39 -7.22 0.27
N PHE A 27 12.18 -6.48 1.06
CA PHE A 27 13.53 -6.89 1.45
C PHE A 27 13.65 -6.85 2.97
N LEU A 28 14.54 -7.68 3.50
CA LEU A 28 14.85 -7.74 4.93
C LEU A 28 16.21 -7.06 5.17
N ASP A 29 16.25 -6.11 6.09
CA ASP A 29 17.46 -5.50 6.63
C ASP A 29 17.46 -5.62 8.15
N GLY A 30 18.46 -6.33 8.68
CA GLY A 30 18.46 -6.78 10.06
C GLY A 30 17.24 -7.63 10.39
N ASP A 31 16.38 -7.14 11.28
CA ASP A 31 15.11 -7.76 11.70
C ASP A 31 13.87 -7.05 11.15
N LYS A 32 14.04 -6.06 10.26
CA LYS A 32 12.96 -5.25 9.71
C LYS A 32 12.82 -5.43 8.20
N TRP A 33 11.58 -5.31 7.75
CA TRP A 33 11.23 -5.35 6.35
C TRP A 33 11.00 -3.94 5.81
N GLY A 34 11.52 -3.70 4.62
CA GLY A 34 11.25 -2.54 3.78
C GLY A 34 10.85 -2.98 2.37
N TYR A 35 10.83 -2.03 1.43
CA TYR A 35 10.57 -2.30 0.03
C TYR A 35 11.58 -1.62 -0.88
N ALA A 36 12.08 -2.38 -1.85
CA ALA A 36 12.96 -1.92 -2.90
C ALA A 36 12.24 -1.90 -4.25
N ASP A 37 12.79 -1.14 -5.19
CA ASP A 37 12.41 -1.24 -6.60
C ASP A 37 13.11 -2.40 -7.32
N ASN A 38 12.87 -2.54 -8.62
CA ASN A 38 13.47 -3.59 -9.45
C ASN A 38 14.98 -3.43 -9.67
N ASN A 39 15.55 -2.26 -9.39
CA ASN A 39 16.99 -2.02 -9.44
C ASN A 39 17.67 -2.38 -8.11
N GLY A 40 16.87 -2.69 -7.08
CA GLY A 40 17.36 -2.93 -5.72
C GLY A 40 17.50 -1.65 -4.90
N ASP A 41 17.04 -0.51 -5.40
CA ASP A 41 17.08 0.75 -4.67
C ASP A 41 15.98 0.77 -3.60
N VAL A 42 16.32 1.16 -2.38
CA VAL A 42 15.37 1.27 -1.26
C VAL A 42 14.37 2.39 -1.56
N VAL A 43 13.07 2.05 -1.55
CA VAL A 43 11.97 3.00 -1.73
C VAL A 43 11.24 3.25 -0.41
N ILE A 44 11.08 2.20 0.40
CA ILE A 44 10.46 2.25 1.71
C ILE A 44 11.45 1.63 2.68
N GLU A 45 11.93 2.43 3.62
CA GLU A 45 12.91 2.01 4.62
C GLU A 45 12.44 0.79 5.41
N ALA A 46 13.39 -0.02 5.86
CA ALA A 46 13.11 -1.20 6.66
C ALA A 46 12.69 -0.80 8.08
N GLU A 47 11.38 -0.78 8.35
CA GLU A 47 10.83 -0.42 9.66
C GLU A 47 9.69 -1.31 10.15
N TYR A 48 9.28 -2.29 9.33
CA TYR A 48 8.14 -3.17 9.61
C TYR A 48 8.61 -4.53 10.13
N ASP A 49 7.87 -5.10 11.07
CA ASP A 49 8.13 -6.47 11.55
C ASP A 49 7.75 -7.50 10.48
N GLN A 50 6.74 -7.19 9.66
CA GLN A 50 6.36 -7.95 8.47
C GLN A 50 5.92 -7.01 7.36
N ALA A 51 6.33 -7.35 6.13
CA ALA A 51 5.93 -6.68 4.90
C ALA A 51 5.39 -7.72 3.93
N PHE A 52 4.18 -7.51 3.41
CA PHE A 52 3.56 -8.42 2.44
C PHE A 52 3.71 -7.85 1.01
N PRO A 53 3.68 -8.70 -0.03
CA PRO A 53 3.69 -8.23 -1.41
C PRO A 53 2.56 -7.24 -1.68
N PHE A 54 2.84 -6.29 -2.59
CA PHE A 54 1.81 -5.38 -3.06
C PHE A 54 0.75 -6.13 -3.86
N CYS A 55 -0.51 -5.82 -3.59
CA CYS A 55 -1.67 -6.31 -4.34
C CYS A 55 -2.53 -5.10 -4.69
N GLU A 56 -2.84 -4.92 -5.97
CA GLU A 56 -3.68 -3.82 -6.47
C GLU A 56 -3.25 -2.42 -5.97
N GLY A 57 -1.94 -2.21 -5.76
CA GLY A 57 -1.36 -0.92 -5.36
C GLY A 57 -1.25 -0.67 -3.86
N ALA A 58 -1.70 -1.62 -3.01
CA ALA A 58 -1.57 -1.54 -1.56
C ALA A 58 -0.79 -2.75 -1.01
N ALA A 59 -0.07 -2.54 0.09
CA ALA A 59 0.58 -3.61 0.83
C ALA A 59 0.11 -3.62 2.29
N LYS A 60 -0.15 -4.83 2.80
CA LYS A 60 -0.31 -5.09 4.23
C LYS A 60 1.06 -5.04 4.88
N VAL A 61 1.16 -4.33 6.00
CA VAL A 61 2.37 -4.26 6.83
C VAL A 61 2.04 -4.43 8.29
N MET A 62 2.99 -4.95 9.07
CA MET A 62 2.87 -5.10 10.52
C MET A 62 3.99 -4.36 11.23
N LYS A 63 3.65 -3.61 12.28
CA LYS A 63 4.61 -2.93 13.17
C LYS A 63 4.13 -3.02 14.61
N ASN A 64 5.00 -3.44 15.52
CA ASN A 64 4.71 -3.69 16.93
C ASN A 64 3.48 -4.58 17.15
N GLY A 65 3.28 -5.58 16.29
CA GLY A 65 2.15 -6.51 16.36
C GLY A 65 0.80 -5.97 15.86
N PHE A 66 0.76 -4.77 15.28
CA PHE A 66 -0.44 -4.19 14.67
C PHE A 66 -0.30 -4.10 13.15
N PHE A 67 -1.43 -4.18 12.45
CA PHE A 67 -1.50 -4.13 10.99
C PHE A 67 -1.96 -2.76 10.46
N GLY A 68 -1.48 -2.42 9.27
CA GLY A 68 -1.91 -1.27 8.47
C GLY A 68 -1.72 -1.52 6.97
N LEU A 69 -2.10 -0.54 6.17
CA LEU A 69 -1.91 -0.54 4.71
C LEU A 69 -1.07 0.64 4.28
N ILE A 70 -0.16 0.40 3.34
CA ILE A 70 0.64 1.43 2.67
C ILE A 70 0.48 1.35 1.15
N ASP A 71 0.67 2.49 0.49
CA ASP A 71 0.82 2.55 -0.96
C ASP A 71 2.27 2.25 -1.38
N LYS A 72 2.51 2.16 -2.69
CA LYS A 72 3.83 1.86 -3.28
C LYS A 72 4.93 2.90 -3.00
N ASN A 73 4.58 4.05 -2.45
CA ASN A 73 5.51 5.10 -2.03
C ASN A 73 5.70 5.12 -0.50
N GLY A 74 5.09 4.17 0.22
CA GLY A 74 5.11 4.11 1.67
C GLY A 74 4.10 5.04 2.35
N ALA A 75 3.18 5.67 1.60
CA ALA A 75 2.15 6.50 2.20
C ALA A 75 1.16 5.61 2.96
N ILE A 76 0.91 5.96 4.23
CA ILE A 76 -0.03 5.24 5.08
C ILE A 76 -1.45 5.43 4.56
N MET A 77 -2.03 4.37 4.01
CA MET A 77 -3.43 4.32 3.57
C MET A 77 -4.36 3.98 4.74
N VAL A 78 -3.93 3.02 5.57
CA VAL A 78 -4.61 2.66 6.82
C VAL A 78 -3.57 2.65 7.94
N PRO A 79 -3.74 3.46 9.00
CA PRO A 79 -2.79 3.51 10.12
C PRO A 79 -2.56 2.15 10.77
N VAL A 80 -1.30 1.88 11.11
CA VAL A 80 -0.84 0.63 11.74
C VAL A 80 -1.35 0.51 13.18
N THR A 81 -2.63 0.15 13.30
CA THR A 81 -3.38 0.15 14.57
C THR A 81 -4.43 -0.96 14.65
N LEU A 82 -4.50 -1.83 13.64
CA LEU A 82 -5.45 -2.94 13.58
C LEU A 82 -4.87 -4.16 14.27
N GLU A 83 -5.69 -4.89 15.02
CA GLU A 83 -5.29 -6.08 15.75
C GLU A 83 -5.23 -7.31 14.84
N GLY A 84 -5.99 -7.30 13.75
CA GLY A 84 -5.97 -8.33 12.73
C GLY A 84 -6.25 -7.74 11.36
N MET A 85 -5.61 -8.32 10.34
CA MET A 85 -5.87 -8.02 8.94
C MET A 85 -5.70 -9.30 8.12
N GLY A 86 -6.72 -9.63 7.34
CA GLY A 86 -6.79 -10.86 6.55
C GLY A 86 -5.96 -10.80 5.27
N GLU A 87 -6.40 -11.56 4.27
CA GLU A 87 -5.80 -11.60 2.94
C GLU A 87 -6.71 -10.91 1.93
N TRP A 88 -6.12 -10.38 0.86
CA TRP A 88 -6.87 -9.80 -0.25
C TRP A 88 -7.76 -10.85 -0.91
N ARG A 89 -9.06 -10.55 -1.02
CA ARG A 89 -10.06 -11.34 -1.75
C ARG A 89 -11.04 -10.41 -2.45
N GLU A 90 -11.15 -10.55 -3.77
CA GLU A 90 -12.11 -9.79 -4.60
C GLU A 90 -12.01 -8.26 -4.39
N GLY A 91 -10.79 -7.72 -4.33
CA GLY A 91 -10.54 -6.29 -4.13
C GLY A 91 -10.80 -5.77 -2.71
N MET A 92 -10.97 -6.67 -1.74
CA MET A 92 -11.23 -6.34 -0.34
C MET A 92 -10.26 -7.05 0.60
N ILE A 93 -10.05 -6.45 1.77
CA ILE A 93 -9.31 -7.05 2.87
C ILE A 93 -10.06 -6.88 4.18
N ASP A 94 -10.27 -7.97 4.92
CA ASP A 94 -10.92 -7.93 6.22
C ASP A 94 -9.97 -7.45 7.33
N PHE A 95 -10.52 -6.87 8.38
CA PHE A 95 -9.76 -6.45 9.55
C PHE A 95 -10.52 -6.57 10.86
N SER A 96 -9.78 -6.54 11.97
CA SER A 96 -10.32 -6.42 13.33
C SER A 96 -9.62 -5.31 14.13
N LYS A 97 -10.40 -4.64 14.99
CA LYS A 97 -9.91 -3.69 16.00
C LYS A 97 -10.84 -3.70 17.21
N GLY A 98 -10.41 -4.30 18.31
CA GLY A 98 -11.27 -4.64 19.44
C GLY A 98 -12.43 -5.53 18.99
N LYS A 99 -13.65 -5.17 19.35
CA LYS A 99 -14.88 -5.89 18.96
C LYS A 99 -15.44 -5.49 17.59
N LYS A 100 -14.67 -4.77 16.78
CA LYS A 100 -15.12 -4.24 15.48
C LYS A 100 -14.42 -4.97 14.35
N TYR A 101 -15.20 -5.40 13.37
CA TYR A 101 -14.74 -6.05 12.14
C TYR A 101 -15.22 -5.28 10.92
N GLY A 102 -14.53 -5.38 9.80
CA GLY A 102 -14.98 -4.77 8.55
C GLY A 102 -14.04 -5.05 7.41
N PHE A 103 -14.23 -4.32 6.31
CA PHE A 103 -13.44 -4.47 5.09
C PHE A 103 -12.89 -3.12 4.63
N TYR A 104 -11.67 -3.12 4.12
CA TYR A 104 -11.10 -2.04 3.31
C TYR A 104 -11.11 -2.43 1.83
N ASP A 105 -11.34 -1.45 0.94
CA ASP A 105 -11.08 -1.58 -0.50
C ASP A 105 -9.57 -1.45 -0.77
N THR A 106 -9.17 -1.69 -2.02
CA THR A 106 -7.79 -1.59 -2.48
C THR A 106 -7.19 -0.18 -2.44
N ARG A 107 -8.02 0.84 -2.19
CA ARG A 107 -7.61 2.24 -1.98
C ARG A 107 -7.59 2.61 -0.50
N GLY A 108 -7.80 1.66 0.41
CA GLY A 108 -7.84 1.89 1.85
C GLY A 108 -9.13 2.56 2.35
N ASN A 109 -10.16 2.65 1.50
CA ASN A 109 -11.47 3.12 1.93
C ASN A 109 -12.21 2.01 2.67
N ARG A 110 -12.84 2.35 3.79
CA ARG A 110 -13.65 1.40 4.53
C ARG A 110 -14.97 1.13 3.79
N ILE A 111 -15.23 -0.10 3.35
CA ILE A 111 -16.43 -0.46 2.55
C ILE A 111 -17.65 -0.72 3.44
N VAL A 112 -17.45 -1.24 4.66
CA VAL A 112 -18.56 -1.58 5.56
C VAL A 112 -18.31 -0.99 6.96
N SER A 113 -19.33 -0.33 7.50
CA SER A 113 -19.31 0.11 8.91
C SER A 113 -19.26 -1.14 9.79
N ALA A 114 -18.28 -1.21 10.68
CA ALA A 114 -18.23 -2.23 11.72
C ALA A 114 -19.46 -2.12 12.63
N GLN A 115 -20.54 -2.77 12.24
CA GLN A 115 -21.74 -2.93 13.02
C GLN A 115 -22.01 -4.43 13.11
N TYR A 116 -21.53 -4.97 14.23
CA TYR A 116 -21.91 -6.25 14.83
C TYR A 116 -21.46 -7.52 14.10
N LEU A 117 -20.64 -8.31 14.81
CA LEU A 117 -20.90 -9.73 15.02
C LEU A 117 -21.28 -9.89 16.50
#